data_AF-A0A8J7ZST6-F1
#
_entry.id   AF-A0A8J7ZST6-F1
#
_cell.length_a   1.000
_cell.length_b   1.000
_cell.length_c   1.000
_cell.angle_alpha   90.00
_cell.angle_beta   90.00
_cell.angle_gamma   90.00
#
_symmetry.space_group_name_H-M   'P 1'
#
loop_
_entity.id
_entity.type
_entity.pdbx_description
1 polymer ?
#
loop_
_entity_poly.entity_id
_entity_poly.type
_entity_poly.pdbx_seq_one_letter_code
_entity_poly.pdbx_strand_id
1 'polypeptide(L)'
;MGHRDRPERPPGRETRPAYSRKRRTWYGHGQLARTELDETGRFIHDTLRLSADVFLGSLPVLLFVMLAGGLDVYGPRTALLAAILALTLAGTAVRGGWIPPLATSTLGWVALTPSLVALRVVYYNFTLGVAAYGGVAVATAVETPPVSLAVAVLVGVVAALSFPRVAETTARTLDR
;
A
#
# COMPACT_ATOMS: atom_id res chain seq x y z
N MET A 1 39.85 4.42 1.09
CA MET A 1 38.61 3.62 1.31
C MET A 1 37.77 4.36 2.34
N GLY A 2 36.82 5.19 1.89
CA GLY A 2 35.95 5.94 2.80
C GLY A 2 34.76 5.08 3.21
N HIS A 3 34.69 4.71 4.48
CA HIS A 3 33.48 4.21 5.11
C HIS A 3 32.47 5.37 5.09
N ARG A 4 31.69 5.47 4.00
CA ARG A 4 30.58 6.43 3.94
C ARG A 4 29.57 5.97 4.98
N ASP A 5 29.41 6.76 6.03
CA ASP A 5 28.31 6.71 6.97
C ASP A 5 27.03 6.44 6.18
N ARG A 6 26.48 5.24 6.32
CA ARG A 6 25.17 4.96 5.76
C ARG A 6 24.22 5.80 6.60
N PRO A 7 23.49 6.78 6.03
CA PRO A 7 22.49 7.50 6.80
C PRO A 7 21.59 6.44 7.45
N GLU A 8 21.43 6.53 8.77
CA GLU A 8 20.59 5.63 9.54
C GLU A 8 19.26 5.50 8.80
N ARG A 9 18.93 4.27 8.39
CA ARG A 9 17.68 4.05 7.70
C ARG A 9 16.58 4.20 8.75
N PRO A 10 15.59 5.06 8.52
CA PRO A 10 14.45 5.16 9.42
C PRO A 10 13.86 3.76 9.64
N PRO A 11 13.62 3.36 10.91
CA PRO A 11 13.20 2.01 11.22
C PRO A 11 11.92 1.66 10.45
N GLY A 12 11.90 0.46 9.87
CA GLY A 12 10.76 -0.04 9.10
C GLY A 12 10.52 0.59 7.73
N ARG A 13 11.47 1.38 7.18
CA ARG A 13 11.32 2.03 5.86
C ARG A 13 12.27 1.53 4.78
N GLU A 14 11.74 1.37 3.58
CA GLU A 14 12.49 1.23 2.34
C GLU A 14 12.55 2.59 1.63
N THR A 15 13.53 3.41 1.96
CA THR A 15 13.67 4.80 1.46
C THR A 15 14.35 4.89 0.10
N ARG A 16 15.24 3.95 -0.23
CA ARG A 16 16.04 3.98 -1.47
C ARG A 16 15.22 4.13 -2.76
N PRO A 17 14.06 3.46 -2.94
CA PRO A 17 13.23 3.61 -4.14
C PRO A 17 12.72 5.05 -4.37
N ALA A 18 12.55 5.84 -3.31
CA ALA A 18 12.08 7.22 -3.41
C ALA A 18 13.16 8.17 -3.96
N TYR A 19 14.44 7.86 -3.75
CA TYR A 19 15.57 8.72 -4.13
C TYR A 19 16.38 8.21 -5.33
N SER A 20 16.00 7.08 -5.92
CA SER A 20 16.78 6.46 -7.01
C SER A 20 15.87 5.88 -8.07
N ARG A 21 16.31 6.00 -9.34
CA ARG A 21 15.70 5.35 -10.50
C ARG A 21 16.05 3.86 -10.64
N LYS A 22 16.99 3.36 -9.85
CA LYS A 22 17.43 1.96 -9.92
C LYS A 22 16.41 1.04 -9.24
N ARG A 23 16.03 -0.04 -9.91
CA ARG A 23 15.16 -1.10 -9.37
C ARG A 23 15.83 -2.46 -9.48
N ARG A 24 15.46 -3.37 -8.57
CA ARG A 24 15.88 -4.77 -8.65
C ARG A 24 14.82 -5.50 -9.46
N THR A 25 15.21 -6.00 -10.63
CA THR A 25 14.34 -6.74 -11.54
C THR A 25 14.85 -8.17 -11.64
N TRP A 26 13.93 -9.11 -11.85
CA TRP A 26 14.31 -10.48 -12.15
C TRP A 26 14.76 -10.55 -13.62
N TYR A 27 15.94 -11.11 -13.86
CA TYR A 27 16.57 -11.14 -15.19
C TYR A 27 16.57 -12.55 -15.81
N GLY A 28 15.84 -13.50 -15.23
CA GLY A 28 15.96 -14.92 -15.58
C GLY A 28 16.87 -15.68 -14.62
N HIS A 29 16.74 -17.02 -14.61
CA HIS A 29 17.66 -17.96 -13.94
C HIS A 29 17.96 -17.67 -12.46
N GLY A 30 16.99 -17.11 -11.72
CA GLY A 30 17.18 -16.79 -10.31
C GLY A 30 18.08 -15.58 -10.03
N GLN A 31 18.51 -14.86 -11.06
CA GLN A 31 19.37 -13.68 -10.91
C GLN A 31 18.54 -12.39 -10.84
N LEU A 32 18.92 -11.53 -9.90
CA LEU A 32 18.38 -10.18 -9.77
C LEU A 32 19.37 -9.20 -10.41
N ALA A 33 18.94 -8.54 -11.48
CA ALA A 33 19.68 -7.42 -12.05
C ALA A 33 19.25 -6.10 -11.38
N ARG A 34 20.13 -5.11 -11.42
CA ARG A 34 19.77 -3.72 -11.11
C ARG A 34 19.71 -2.95 -12.42
N THR A 35 18.50 -2.56 -12.80
CA THR A 35 18.27 -1.77 -14.00
C THR A 35 17.86 -0.36 -13.60
N GLU A 36 18.33 0.62 -14.35
CA GLU A 36 17.85 1.99 -14.24
C GLU A 36 16.61 2.14 -15.12
N LEU A 37 15.51 2.55 -14.51
CA LEU A 37 14.24 2.73 -15.21
C LEU A 37 14.00 4.23 -15.41
N ASP A 38 13.35 4.56 -16.52
CA ASP A 38 12.74 5.87 -16.71
C ASP A 38 11.53 6.05 -15.77
N GLU A 39 10.85 7.19 -15.84
CA GLU A 39 9.79 7.50 -14.89
C GLU A 39 8.57 6.60 -15.06
N THR A 40 8.20 6.31 -16.31
CA THR A 40 7.11 5.39 -16.67
C THR A 40 7.42 3.97 -16.25
N GLY A 41 8.62 3.46 -16.58
CA GLY A 41 9.05 2.13 -16.17
C GLY A 41 9.13 1.98 -14.65
N ARG A 42 9.56 3.03 -13.94
CA ARG A 42 9.53 3.07 -12.47
C ARG A 42 8.11 2.99 -11.92
N PHE A 43 7.18 3.76 -12.48
CA PHE A 43 5.78 3.75 -12.07
C PHE A 43 5.17 2.36 -12.24
N ILE A 44 5.26 1.77 -13.44
CA ILE A 44 4.71 0.43 -13.70
C ILE A 44 5.33 -0.62 -12.78
N HIS A 45 6.66 -0.58 -12.61
CA HIS A 45 7.36 -1.53 -11.74
C HIS A 45 6.90 -1.41 -10.27
N ASP A 46 6.80 -0.18 -9.75
CA ASP A 46 6.36 0.04 -8.37
C ASP A 46 4.86 -0.24 -8.20
N THR A 47 4.01 -0.02 -9.21
CA THR A 47 2.60 -0.43 -9.21
C THR A 47 2.47 -1.94 -9.12
N LEU A 48 3.15 -2.72 -9.97
CA LEU A 48 3.09 -4.18 -9.93
C LEU A 48 3.55 -4.73 -8.57
N ARG A 49 4.63 -4.14 -8.01
CA ARG A 49 5.12 -4.52 -6.69
C ARG A 49 4.11 -4.20 -5.58
N LEU A 50 3.48 -3.02 -5.61
CA LEU A 50 2.47 -2.62 -4.63
C LEU A 50 1.19 -3.45 -4.76
N SER A 51 0.74 -3.73 -5.97
CA SER A 51 -0.40 -4.62 -6.20
C SER A 51 -0.14 -5.96 -5.53
N ALA A 52 1.02 -6.58 -5.76
CA ALA A 52 1.37 -7.85 -5.12
C ALA A 52 1.39 -7.75 -3.58
N ASP A 53 1.95 -6.67 -3.02
CA ASP A 53 1.98 -6.43 -1.56
C ASP A 53 0.56 -6.33 -0.98
N VAL A 54 -0.32 -5.58 -1.63
CA VAL A 54 -1.72 -5.39 -1.21
C VAL A 54 -2.52 -6.68 -1.37
N PHE A 55 -2.48 -7.33 -2.54
CA PHE A 55 -3.23 -8.56 -2.80
C PHE A 55 -2.83 -9.69 -1.85
N LEU A 56 -1.53 -9.94 -1.66
CA LEU A 56 -1.06 -10.99 -0.76
C LEU A 56 -1.42 -10.70 0.70
N GLY A 57 -1.29 -9.45 1.13
CA GLY A 57 -1.62 -9.07 2.50
C GLY A 57 -3.13 -8.99 2.78
N SER A 58 -3.98 -8.87 1.76
CA SER A 58 -5.43 -8.72 1.89
C SER A 58 -6.24 -9.97 1.51
N LEU A 59 -5.59 -11.12 1.30
CA LEU A 59 -6.26 -12.37 0.93
C LEU A 59 -7.47 -12.72 1.82
N PRO A 60 -7.42 -12.63 3.16
CA PRO A 60 -8.56 -12.95 4.00
C PRO A 60 -9.80 -12.09 3.71
N VAL A 61 -9.65 -10.76 3.65
CA VAL A 61 -10.78 -9.84 3.40
C VAL A 61 -11.27 -9.94 1.96
N LEU A 62 -10.37 -10.16 0.99
CA LEU A 62 -10.74 -10.46 -0.39
C LEU A 62 -11.64 -11.69 -0.43
N LEU A 63 -11.22 -12.80 0.16
CA LEU A 63 -12.02 -14.03 0.20
C LEU A 63 -13.35 -13.79 0.91
N PHE A 64 -13.34 -13.13 2.06
CA PHE A 64 -14.54 -12.85 2.83
C PHE A 64 -15.56 -12.03 2.03
N VAL A 65 -15.15 -10.90 1.42
CA VAL A 65 -16.04 -10.03 0.64
C VAL A 65 -16.50 -10.72 -0.65
N MET A 66 -15.64 -11.53 -1.27
CA MET A 66 -16.02 -12.32 -2.45
C MET A 66 -17.05 -13.40 -2.09
N LEU A 67 -16.99 -14.00 -0.91
CA LEU A 67 -17.97 -15.01 -0.50
C LEU A 67 -19.27 -14.39 0.05
N ALA A 68 -19.20 -13.25 0.75
CA ALA A 68 -20.34 -12.66 1.45
C ALA A 68 -21.09 -11.57 0.66
N GLY A 69 -20.41 -10.83 -0.23
CA GLY A 69 -21.00 -9.70 -0.94
C GLY A 69 -21.81 -10.09 -2.18
N GLY A 70 -22.84 -9.32 -2.52
CA GLY A 70 -23.53 -9.44 -3.82
C GLY A 70 -22.75 -8.80 -4.99
N LEU A 71 -23.13 -9.12 -6.23
CA LEU A 71 -22.67 -8.41 -7.43
C LEU A 71 -23.55 -7.17 -7.66
N ASP A 72 -23.23 -6.08 -6.97
CA ASP A 72 -23.85 -4.78 -7.17
C ASP A 72 -22.76 -3.77 -7.58
N VAL A 73 -23.09 -2.87 -8.50
CA VAL A 73 -22.23 -1.78 -8.98
C VAL A 73 -21.73 -0.91 -7.84
N TYR A 74 -22.55 -0.68 -6.81
CA TYR A 74 -22.19 0.14 -5.65
C TYR A 74 -22.02 -0.68 -4.35
N GLY A 75 -21.99 -2.00 -4.47
CA GLY A 75 -21.90 -2.92 -3.35
C GLY A 75 -20.48 -3.11 -2.79
N PRO A 76 -20.32 -3.99 -1.79
CA PRO A 76 -19.05 -4.19 -1.10
C PRO A 76 -17.91 -4.66 -2.01
N ARG A 77 -18.20 -5.46 -3.05
CA ARG A 77 -17.18 -5.99 -3.97
C ARG A 77 -16.57 -4.90 -4.84
N THR A 78 -17.38 -4.00 -5.41
CA THR A 78 -16.89 -2.89 -6.24
C THR A 78 -16.21 -1.82 -5.39
N ALA A 79 -16.74 -1.53 -4.20
CA ALA A 79 -16.08 -0.68 -3.21
C ALA A 79 -14.69 -1.20 -2.83
N LEU A 80 -14.57 -2.51 -2.55
CA LEU A 80 -13.30 -3.15 -2.25
C LEU A 80 -12.28 -2.99 -3.40
N LEU A 81 -12.70 -3.23 -4.63
CA LEU A 81 -11.84 -3.06 -5.81
C LEU A 81 -11.38 -1.61 -5.99
N ALA A 82 -12.29 -0.65 -5.79
CA ALA A 82 -11.96 0.77 -5.86
C ALA A 82 -10.94 1.16 -4.79
N ALA A 83 -11.09 0.65 -3.56
CA ALA A 83 -10.16 0.87 -2.46
C ALA A 83 -8.78 0.26 -2.73
N ILE A 84 -8.72 -0.96 -3.26
CA ILE A 84 -7.45 -1.63 -3.64
C ILE A 84 -6.73 -0.83 -4.71
N LEU A 85 -7.45 -0.38 -5.74
CA LEU A 85 -6.88 0.45 -6.80
C LEU A 85 -6.32 1.76 -6.23
N ALA A 86 -7.11 2.47 -5.43
CA ALA A 86 -6.70 3.72 -4.81
C ALA A 86 -5.49 3.54 -3.88
N LEU A 87 -5.51 2.52 -3.01
CA LEU A 87 -4.41 2.16 -2.11
C LEU A 87 -3.13 1.85 -2.89
N THR A 88 -3.24 1.07 -3.97
CA THR A 88 -2.10 0.70 -4.82
C THR A 88 -1.51 1.93 -5.48
N LEU A 89 -2.31 2.76 -6.15
CA LEU A 89 -1.82 3.93 -6.88
C LEU A 89 -1.22 4.98 -5.94
N ALA A 90 -1.91 5.30 -4.83
CA ALA A 90 -1.37 6.20 -3.83
C ALA A 90 -0.12 5.62 -3.16
N GLY A 91 -0.09 4.32 -2.89
CA GLY A 91 1.09 3.63 -2.35
C GLY A 91 2.28 3.66 -3.31
N THR A 92 2.03 3.50 -4.62
CA THR A 92 3.04 3.68 -5.67
C THR A 92 3.58 5.11 -5.66
N ALA A 93 2.69 6.11 -5.57
CA ALA A 93 3.07 7.52 -5.51
C ALA A 93 4.00 7.81 -4.32
N VAL A 94 3.67 7.26 -3.14
CA VAL A 94 4.50 7.38 -1.92
C VAL A 94 5.83 6.66 -2.07
N ARG A 95 5.81 5.42 -2.59
CA ARG A 95 7.01 4.59 -2.77
C ARG A 95 8.02 5.23 -3.72
N GLY A 96 7.54 5.80 -4.83
CA GLY A 96 8.39 6.46 -5.81
C GLY A 96 8.86 7.86 -5.39
N GLY A 97 8.42 8.35 -4.23
CA GLY A 97 8.80 9.65 -3.69
C GLY A 97 8.08 10.83 -4.32
N TRP A 98 7.00 10.59 -5.06
CA TRP A 98 6.21 11.65 -5.71
C TRP A 98 5.27 12.37 -4.73
N ILE A 99 4.80 11.67 -3.70
CA ILE A 99 3.93 12.23 -2.67
C ILE A 99 4.49 11.85 -1.28
N PRO A 100 4.54 12.77 -0.30
CA PRO A 100 4.95 12.43 1.05
C PRO A 100 3.86 11.60 1.78
N PRO A 101 4.23 10.64 2.64
CA PRO A 101 3.26 10.00 3.53
C PRO A 101 2.68 10.99 4.54
N LEU A 102 1.52 10.66 5.11
CA LEU A 102 0.90 11.47 6.16
C LEU A 102 1.71 11.43 7.46
N ALA A 103 1.78 12.57 8.13
CA ALA A 103 2.38 12.74 9.47
C ALA A 103 3.86 12.31 9.58
N THR A 104 4.62 12.35 8.48
CA THR A 104 6.07 12.09 8.47
C THR A 104 6.72 12.67 7.21
N SER A 105 7.91 13.24 7.35
CA SER A 105 8.72 13.73 6.22
C SER A 105 9.55 12.60 5.57
N THR A 106 9.57 11.42 6.18
CA THR A 106 10.34 10.27 5.68
C THR A 106 9.67 9.66 4.45
N LEU A 107 10.28 9.88 3.28
CA LEU A 107 9.85 9.27 2.01
C LEU A 107 10.12 7.77 1.95
N GLY A 108 9.41 7.10 1.05
CA GLY A 108 9.56 5.67 0.78
C GLY A 108 8.48 4.81 1.44
N TRP A 109 8.49 3.53 1.10
CA TRP A 109 7.45 2.59 1.53
C TRP A 109 7.87 1.77 2.76
N VAL A 110 6.95 0.93 3.24
CA VAL A 110 7.19 0.03 4.37
C VAL A 110 8.18 -1.07 3.99
N ALA A 111 9.14 -1.36 4.86
CA ALA A 111 10.12 -2.44 4.68
C ALA A 111 9.48 -3.84 4.80
N LEU A 112 10.13 -4.85 4.23
CA LEU A 112 9.72 -6.26 4.29
C LEU A 112 10.49 -6.99 5.39
N THR A 113 10.12 -6.74 6.65
CA THR A 113 10.57 -7.52 7.81
C THR A 113 9.42 -8.40 8.32
N PRO A 114 9.68 -9.54 8.99
CA PRO A 114 8.60 -10.46 9.42
C PRO A 114 7.49 -9.78 10.25
N SER A 115 7.86 -8.92 11.20
CA SER A 115 6.90 -8.16 12.01
C SER A 115 6.05 -7.19 11.17
N LEU A 116 6.64 -6.53 10.19
CA LEU A 116 5.92 -5.63 9.29
C LEU A 116 5.09 -6.38 8.24
N VAL A 117 5.41 -7.64 7.95
CA VAL A 117 4.53 -8.50 7.14
C VAL A 117 3.27 -8.86 7.94
N ALA A 118 3.41 -9.22 9.21
CA ALA A 118 2.23 -9.44 10.07
C ALA A 118 1.37 -8.17 10.19
N LEU A 119 2.00 -7.00 10.34
CA LEU A 119 1.30 -5.72 10.36
C LEU A 119 0.54 -5.45 9.06
N ARG A 120 1.11 -5.76 7.88
CA ARG A 120 0.41 -5.62 6.59
C ARG A 120 -0.88 -6.43 6.56
N VAL A 121 -0.83 -7.68 7.01
CA VAL A 121 -2.01 -8.54 7.04
C VAL A 121 -3.09 -7.88 7.89
N VAL A 122 -2.79 -7.49 9.12
CA VAL A 122 -3.79 -6.85 9.99
C VAL A 122 -4.31 -5.54 9.37
N TYR A 123 -3.40 -4.68 8.92
CA TYR A 123 -3.71 -3.34 8.43
C TYR A 123 -4.54 -3.37 7.15
N TYR A 124 -4.12 -4.14 6.14
CA TYR A 124 -4.84 -4.21 4.86
C TYR A 124 -6.20 -4.87 5.03
N ASN A 125 -6.32 -5.95 5.81
CA ASN A 125 -7.61 -6.60 6.02
C ASN A 125 -8.60 -5.69 6.75
N PHE A 126 -8.15 -4.96 7.78
CA PHE A 126 -8.99 -4.01 8.48
C PHE A 126 -9.42 -2.84 7.58
N THR A 127 -8.47 -2.16 6.95
CA THR A 127 -8.75 -0.96 6.13
C THR A 127 -9.63 -1.27 4.94
N LEU A 128 -9.37 -2.37 4.23
CA LEU A 128 -10.18 -2.78 3.08
C LEU A 128 -11.56 -3.32 3.49
N GLY A 129 -11.69 -3.93 4.67
CA GLY A 129 -12.98 -4.30 5.24
C GLY A 129 -13.83 -3.06 5.55
N VAL A 130 -13.21 -2.04 6.16
CA VAL A 130 -13.83 -0.72 6.38
C VAL A 130 -14.20 -0.06 5.06
N ALA A 131 -13.35 -0.12 4.03
CA ALA A 131 -13.67 0.46 2.74
C ALA A 131 -14.87 -0.25 2.07
N ALA A 132 -14.88 -1.59 2.08
CA ALA A 132 -15.91 -2.40 1.44
C ALA A 132 -17.29 -2.23 2.10
N TYR A 133 -17.37 -2.36 3.43
CA TYR A 133 -18.65 -2.32 4.14
C TYR A 133 -18.99 -0.93 4.69
N GLY A 134 -17.99 -0.17 5.12
CA GLY A 134 -18.17 1.20 5.59
C GLY A 134 -18.61 2.14 4.46
N GLY A 135 -18.07 1.99 3.25
CA GLY A 135 -18.54 2.74 2.08
C GLY A 135 -20.02 2.52 1.80
N VAL A 136 -20.46 1.26 1.78
CA VAL A 136 -21.88 0.90 1.60
C VAL A 136 -22.72 1.44 2.75
N ALA A 137 -22.27 1.30 4.00
CA ALA A 137 -23.01 1.80 5.16
C ALA A 137 -23.22 3.33 5.10
N VAL A 138 -22.21 4.10 4.71
CA VAL A 138 -22.35 5.56 4.52
C VAL A 138 -23.30 5.86 3.35
N ALA A 139 -23.15 5.18 2.22
CA ALA A 139 -24.00 5.38 1.05
C ALA A 139 -25.49 5.13 1.36
N THR A 140 -25.79 4.09 2.14
CA THR A 140 -27.13 3.80 2.63
C THR A 140 -27.63 4.89 3.57
N ALA A 141 -26.80 5.38 4.50
CA ALA A 141 -27.18 6.41 5.45
C ALA A 141 -27.50 7.78 4.80
N VAL A 142 -26.87 8.08 3.65
CA VAL A 142 -27.11 9.32 2.89
C VAL A 142 -27.95 9.09 1.63
N GLU A 143 -28.51 7.89 1.47
CA GLU A 143 -29.36 7.47 0.35
C GLU A 143 -28.78 7.76 -1.05
N THR A 144 -27.45 7.71 -1.18
CA THR A 144 -26.74 8.04 -2.42
C THR A 144 -25.75 6.93 -2.78
N PRO A 145 -26.15 5.93 -3.60
CA PRO A 145 -25.32 4.75 -3.86
C PRO A 145 -23.89 5.03 -4.35
N PRO A 146 -23.63 6.01 -5.25
CA PRO A 146 -22.27 6.33 -5.70
C PRO A 146 -21.31 6.76 -4.57
N VAL A 147 -21.81 7.24 -3.43
CA VAL A 147 -20.99 7.63 -2.27
C VAL A 147 -20.18 6.44 -1.74
N SER A 148 -20.65 5.21 -1.94
CA SER A 148 -19.94 3.99 -1.52
C SER A 148 -18.54 3.93 -2.13
N LEU A 149 -18.43 4.21 -3.44
CA LEU A 149 -17.16 4.20 -4.15
C LEU A 149 -16.27 5.37 -3.73
N ALA A 150 -16.85 6.55 -3.53
CA ALA A 150 -16.09 7.73 -3.09
C ALA A 150 -15.46 7.52 -1.71
N VAL A 151 -16.22 6.97 -0.76
CA VAL A 151 -15.71 6.62 0.58
C VAL A 151 -14.66 5.52 0.47
N ALA A 152 -14.87 4.49 -0.33
CA ALA A 152 -13.91 3.41 -0.49
C ALA A 152 -12.57 3.90 -1.08
N VAL A 153 -12.61 4.77 -2.09
CA VAL A 153 -11.42 5.44 -2.65
C VAL A 153 -10.72 6.28 -1.58
N LEU A 154 -11.48 7.08 -0.83
CA LEU A 154 -10.93 7.92 0.24
C LEU A 154 -10.22 7.08 1.31
N VAL A 155 -10.86 5.99 1.77
CA VAL A 155 -10.27 5.06 2.74
C VAL A 155 -8.99 4.44 2.17
N GLY A 156 -8.99 4.01 0.91
CA GLY A 156 -7.80 3.47 0.24
C GLY A 156 -6.63 4.47 0.18
N VAL A 157 -6.91 5.72 -0.18
CA VAL A 157 -5.89 6.80 -0.21
C VAL A 157 -5.37 7.09 1.20
N VAL A 158 -6.25 7.28 2.18
CA VAL A 158 -5.85 7.56 3.57
C VAL A 158 -5.04 6.40 4.14
N ALA A 159 -5.43 5.16 3.83
CA ALA A 159 -4.67 3.97 4.22
C ALA A 159 -3.27 3.99 3.60
N ALA A 160 -3.15 4.27 2.30
CA ALA A 160 -1.86 4.33 1.61
C ALA A 160 -0.91 5.36 2.22
N LEU A 161 -1.45 6.55 2.53
CA LEU A 161 -0.66 7.65 3.04
C LEU A 161 -0.29 7.48 4.52
N SER A 162 -1.14 6.87 5.34
CA SER A 162 -0.92 6.70 6.77
C SER A 162 -0.12 5.43 7.12
N PHE A 163 -0.20 4.37 6.30
CA PHE A 163 0.48 3.10 6.56
C PHE A 163 1.99 3.23 6.84
N PRO A 164 2.74 4.06 6.11
CA PRO A 164 4.17 4.19 6.36
C PRO A 164 4.51 4.79 7.73
N ARG A 165 3.62 5.61 8.30
CA ARG A 165 3.76 6.14 9.66
C ARG A 165 3.43 5.07 10.70
N VAL A 166 2.36 4.31 10.50
CA VAL A 166 1.97 3.20 11.38
C VAL A 166 3.10 2.17 11.46
N ALA A 167 3.67 1.79 10.32
CA ALA A 167 4.79 0.84 10.28
C ALA A 167 6.04 1.35 11.00
N GLU A 168 6.37 2.62 10.85
CA GLU A 168 7.50 3.24 11.56
C GLU A 168 7.28 3.22 13.07
N THR A 169 6.07 3.53 13.54
CA THR A 169 5.74 3.46 14.97
C THR A 169 5.83 2.02 15.51
N THR A 170 5.32 1.04 14.77
CA THR A 170 5.40 -0.37 15.17
C THR A 170 6.84 -0.87 15.21
N ALA A 171 7.66 -0.53 14.21
CA ALA A 171 9.06 -0.94 14.17
C ALA A 171 9.84 -0.38 15.38
N ARG A 172 9.67 0.90 15.70
CA ARG A 172 10.30 1.53 16.87
C ARG A 172 9.89 0.90 18.20
N THR A 173 8.66 0.41 18.31
CA THR A 173 8.18 -0.26 19.53
C THR A 173 8.79 -1.65 19.69
N LEU A 174 9.04 -2.36 18.57
CA LEU A 174 9.60 -3.72 18.59
C LEU A 174 11.12 -3.76 18.76
N ASP A 175 11.82 -2.66 18.42
CA ASP A 175 13.28 -2.52 18.59
C ASP A 175 13.67 -2.07 20.02
N ARG A 176 12.70 -1.82 20.91
CA ARG A 176 12.91 -1.51 22.33
C ARG A 176 12.80 -2.76 23.18
#